data_AF-A0A1E4FSV4-F1
#
_entry.id   AF-A0A1E4FSV4-F1
#
_cell.length_a   1.000
_cell.length_b   1.000
_cell.length_c   1.000
_cell.angle_alpha   90.00
_cell.angle_beta   90.00
_cell.angle_gamma   90.00
#
_symmetry.space_group_name_H-M   'P 1'
#
loop_
_entity.id
_entity.type
_entity.pdbx_description
1 polymer ?
#
loop_
_entity_poly.entity_id
_entity_poly.type
_entity_poly.pdbx_seq_one_letter_code
_entity_poly.pdbx_strand_id
1 'polypeptide(L)'
;MAARVRTYSFLTEEALRLLGKQIRLARKQRGMTESDLASRVGIARSTLQLIEKGDPRTEVGLVFEAATLVGVPLFVPEATTLSPQLERVDDKLALLPHSVRRRASQEVNDDF
;
A
#
# COMPACT_ATOMS: atom_id res chain seq x y z
N MET A 1 -10.50 -21.81 -11.04
CA MET A 1 -10.84 -20.46 -11.56
C MET A 1 -9.58 -19.84 -12.12
N ALA A 2 -9.58 -19.38 -13.37
CA ALA A 2 -8.41 -18.70 -13.94
C ALA A 2 -8.21 -17.34 -13.26
N ALA A 3 -6.99 -17.03 -12.82
CA ALA A 3 -6.67 -15.74 -12.22
C ALA A 3 -6.85 -14.64 -13.27
N ARG A 4 -7.69 -13.63 -12.97
CA ARG A 4 -7.92 -12.50 -13.86
C ARG A 4 -6.63 -11.69 -13.98
N VAL A 5 -6.08 -11.58 -15.18
CA VAL A 5 -4.89 -10.74 -15.43
C VAL A 5 -5.28 -9.29 -15.20
N ARG A 6 -4.66 -8.67 -14.18
CA ARG A 6 -4.83 -7.25 -13.86
C ARG A 6 -3.74 -6.46 -14.58
N THR A 7 -4.13 -5.37 -15.22
CA THR A 7 -3.20 -4.39 -15.79
C THR A 7 -2.99 -3.29 -14.77
N TYR A 8 -1.74 -2.99 -14.42
CA TYR A 8 -1.38 -1.90 -13.53
C TYR A 8 -0.94 -0.69 -14.36
N SER A 9 -1.15 0.51 -13.82
CA SER A 9 -0.62 1.72 -14.45
C SER A 9 0.91 1.74 -14.32
N PHE A 10 1.59 2.43 -15.23
CA PHE A 10 3.04 2.63 -15.16
C PHE A 10 3.48 3.20 -13.80
N LEU A 11 2.77 4.20 -13.28
CA LEU A 11 3.06 4.82 -11.98
C LEU A 11 2.93 3.81 -10.83
N THR A 12 1.96 2.89 -10.91
CA THR A 12 1.80 1.83 -9.92
C THR A 12 3.00 0.89 -9.92
N GLU A 13 3.44 0.45 -11.10
CA GLU A 13 4.60 -0.45 -11.22
C GLU A 13 5.90 0.20 -10.73
N GLU A 14 6.11 1.47 -11.08
CA GLU A 14 7.29 2.23 -10.63
C GLU A 14 7.27 2.45 -9.12
N ALA A 15 6.12 2.82 -8.53
CA ALA A 15 6.00 3.01 -7.08
C ALA A 15 6.29 1.72 -6.30
N LEU A 16 5.74 0.58 -6.76
CA LEU A 16 5.98 -0.72 -6.13
C LEU A 16 7.45 -1.14 -6.25
N ARG A 17 8.06 -0.93 -7.43
CA ARG A 17 9.47 -1.22 -7.66
C ARG A 17 10.38 -0.35 -6.79
N LEU A 18 10.05 0.93 -6.64
CA LEU A 18 10.77 1.85 -5.79
C LEU A 18 10.71 1.40 -4.32
N LEU A 19 9.51 1.11 -3.81
CA LEU A 19 9.32 0.64 -2.44
C LEU A 19 10.07 -0.68 -2.19
N GLY A 20 9.94 -1.66 -3.09
CA GLY A 20 10.66 -2.93 -2.99
C GLY A 20 12.19 -2.75 -2.96
N LYS A 21 12.72 -1.84 -3.78
CA LYS A 21 14.15 -1.48 -3.76
C LYS A 21 14.57 -0.80 -2.47
N GLN A 22 13.75 0.08 -1.90
CA GLN A 22 14.03 0.73 -0.62
C GLN A 22 14.08 -0.28 0.52
N ILE A 23 13.15 -1.24 0.56
CA ILE A 23 13.16 -2.34 1.54
C ILE A 23 14.45 -3.15 1.40
N ARG A 24 14.80 -3.56 0.18
CA ARG A 24 16.05 -4.30 -0.09
C ARG A 24 17.29 -3.52 0.34
N LEU A 25 17.34 -2.22 0.03
CA LEU A 25 18.45 -1.35 0.39
C LEU A 25 18.60 -1.28 1.92
N ALA A 26 17.52 -0.98 2.63
CA ALA A 26 17.53 -0.87 4.09
C ALA A 26 17.88 -2.20 4.77
N ARG A 27 17.35 -3.33 4.27
CA ARG A 27 17.71 -4.67 4.73
C ARG A 27 19.22 -4.92 4.62
N LYS A 28 19.81 -4.58 3.47
CA LYS A 28 21.26 -4.74 3.23
C LYS A 28 22.09 -3.81 4.12
N GLN A 29 21.68 -2.56 4.29
CA GLN A 29 22.35 -1.61 5.19
C GLN A 29 22.37 -2.09 6.64
N ARG A 30 21.36 -2.87 7.05
CA ARG A 30 21.26 -3.50 8.37
C ARG A 30 21.95 -4.87 8.46
N GLY A 31 22.61 -5.34 7.41
CA GLY A 31 23.31 -6.63 7.39
C GLY A 31 22.39 -7.85 7.45
N MET A 32 21.11 -7.72 7.09
CA MET A 32 20.13 -8.80 7.20
C MET A 32 20.06 -9.63 5.90
N THR A 33 20.04 -10.95 6.02
CA THR A 33 19.74 -11.84 4.89
C THR A 33 18.25 -11.79 4.54
N GLU A 34 17.90 -12.32 3.36
CA GLU A 34 16.48 -12.47 2.99
C GLU A 34 15.73 -13.35 4.00
N SER A 35 16.37 -14.42 4.48
CA SER A 35 15.76 -15.32 5.47
C SER A 35 15.54 -14.62 6.81
N ASP A 36 16.46 -13.74 7.24
CA ASP A 36 16.32 -13.03 8.52
C ASP A 36 15.10 -12.12 8.53
N LEU A 37 14.94 -11.30 7.48
CA LEU A 37 13.78 -10.41 7.40
C LEU A 37 12.49 -11.19 7.18
N ALA A 38 12.49 -12.21 6.31
CA ALA A 38 11.32 -13.04 6.07
C ALA A 38 10.83 -13.71 7.36
N SER A 39 11.75 -14.20 8.19
CA SER A 39 11.43 -14.84 9.47
C SER A 39 10.82 -13.84 10.47
N ARG A 40 11.31 -12.58 10.49
CA ARG A 40 10.76 -11.53 11.37
C ARG A 40 9.38 -11.05 10.93
N VAL A 41 9.13 -10.99 9.63
CA VAL A 41 7.80 -10.67 9.07
C VAL A 41 6.83 -11.86 9.23
N GLY A 42 7.35 -13.09 9.38
CA GLY A 42 6.54 -14.31 9.48
C GLY A 42 6.11 -14.87 8.12
N ILE A 43 6.94 -14.71 7.08
CA ILE A 43 6.64 -15.12 5.70
C ILE A 43 7.73 -16.03 5.11
N ALA A 44 7.39 -16.70 4.01
CA ALA A 44 8.38 -17.42 3.22
C ALA A 44 9.40 -16.45 2.58
N ARG A 45 10.65 -16.92 2.45
CA ARG A 45 11.72 -16.18 1.75
C ARG A 45 11.33 -15.78 0.33
N SER A 46 10.61 -16.64 -0.39
CA SER A 46 10.10 -16.38 -1.75
C SER A 46 9.14 -15.18 -1.76
N THR A 47 8.27 -15.05 -0.77
CA THR A 47 7.38 -13.89 -0.62
C THR A 47 8.18 -12.62 -0.41
N LEU A 48 9.23 -12.64 0.42
CA LEU A 48 10.11 -11.49 0.57
C LEU A 48 10.79 -11.11 -0.76
N GLN A 49 11.22 -12.08 -1.56
CA GLN A 49 11.80 -11.80 -2.87
C GLN A 49 10.80 -11.12 -3.83
N LEU A 50 9.52 -11.50 -3.78
CA LEU A 50 8.46 -10.84 -4.54
C LEU A 50 8.24 -9.40 -4.05
N ILE A 51 8.21 -9.18 -2.73
CA ILE A 51 8.12 -7.85 -2.12
C ILE A 51 9.27 -6.95 -2.60
N GLU A 52 10.52 -7.43 -2.51
CA GLU A 52 11.68 -6.65 -2.94
C GLU A 52 11.76 -6.40 -4.45
N LYS A 53 11.05 -7.21 -5.25
CA LYS A 53 10.88 -6.99 -6.69
C LYS A 53 9.75 -6.01 -7.02
N GLY A 54 8.92 -5.65 -6.04
CA GLY A 54 7.74 -4.81 -6.25
C GLY A 54 6.59 -5.57 -6.91
N ASP A 55 6.42 -6.86 -6.62
CA ASP A 55 5.33 -7.65 -7.20
C ASP A 55 3.96 -7.13 -6.69
N PRO A 56 3.05 -6.72 -7.60
CA PRO A 56 1.78 -6.10 -7.24
C PRO A 56 0.74 -7.07 -6.66
N ARG A 57 1.04 -8.38 -6.62
CA ARG A 57 0.17 -9.42 -6.05
C ARG A 57 0.51 -9.73 -4.60
N THR A 58 1.60 -9.15 -4.08
CA THR A 58 1.93 -9.29 -2.66
C THR A 58 0.94 -8.51 -1.80
N GLU A 59 0.56 -9.07 -0.66
CA GLU A 59 -0.35 -8.40 0.27
C GLU A 59 0.30 -7.11 0.78
N VAL A 60 -0.41 -5.99 0.63
CA VAL A 60 0.10 -4.66 1.01
C VAL A 60 0.53 -4.60 2.48
N GLY A 61 -0.17 -5.33 3.37
CA GLY A 61 0.17 -5.45 4.78
C GLY A 61 1.57 -6.04 5.01
N LEU A 62 1.93 -7.10 4.26
CA LEU A 62 3.27 -7.73 4.36
C LEU A 62 4.37 -6.82 3.82
N VAL A 63 4.09 -6.07 2.75
CA VAL A 63 5.01 -5.05 2.22
C VAL A 63 5.27 -3.96 3.27
N PHE A 64 4.20 -3.50 3.94
CA PHE A 64 4.28 -2.46 4.97
C PHE A 64 4.98 -2.94 6.24
N GLU A 65 4.75 -4.19 6.64
CA GLU A 65 5.43 -4.80 7.78
C GLU A 65 6.95 -4.93 7.50
N ALA A 66 7.32 -5.44 6.31
CA ALA A 66 8.71 -5.53 5.90
C ALA A 66 9.38 -4.15 5.88
N ALA A 67 8.71 -3.13 5.33
CA ALA A 67 9.19 -1.74 5.31
C ALA A 67 9.40 -1.17 6.72
N THR A 68 8.41 -1.34 7.60
CA THR A 68 8.47 -0.88 9.00
C THR A 68 9.64 -1.51 9.75
N LEU A 69 9.81 -2.83 9.63
CA LEU A 69 10.89 -3.57 10.31
C LEU A 69 12.29 -3.14 9.87
N VAL A 70 12.46 -2.73 8.61
CA VAL A 70 13.75 -2.19 8.11
C VAL A 70 13.86 -0.67 8.18
N GLY A 71 12.83 0.02 8.70
CA GLY A 71 12.82 1.46 8.90
C GLY A 71 12.62 2.29 7.63
N VAL A 72 11.95 1.74 6.61
CA VAL A 72 11.49 2.49 5.45
C VAL A 72 10.17 3.18 5.82
N PRO A 73 10.11 4.53 5.84
CA PRO A 73 8.90 5.25 6.22
C PRO A 73 7.82 5.11 5.13
N LEU A 74 6.59 4.81 5.53
CA LEU A 74 5.44 4.70 4.64
C LEU A 74 4.68 6.03 4.49
N PHE A 75 4.68 6.83 5.55
CA PHE A 75 4.03 8.13 5.65
C PHE A 75 4.99 9.13 6.28
N VAL A 76 4.77 10.43 6.05
CA VAL A 76 5.53 11.50 6.73
C VAL A 76 5.13 11.48 8.21
N PRO A 77 6.01 11.07 9.13
CA PRO A 77 5.66 10.97 10.54
C PRO A 77 5.73 12.37 11.16
N GLU A 78 4.60 12.95 11.56
CA GLU A 78 4.60 14.18 12.37
C GLU A 78 4.71 13.89 13.88
N ALA A 79 4.53 12.64 14.27
CA ALA A 79 4.91 12.07 15.55
C ALA A 79 4.86 10.55 15.37
N THR A 80 5.36 9.77 16.32
CA THR A 80 5.51 8.30 16.30
C THR A 80 4.21 7.49 16.02
N THR A 81 3.08 8.15 15.73
CA THR A 81 1.76 7.56 15.55
C THR A 81 0.99 8.23 14.41
N LEU A 82 0.18 7.47 13.68
CA LEU A 82 -0.73 7.97 12.64
C LEU A 82 -2.09 8.45 13.18
N SER A 83 -2.35 8.35 14.49
CA SER A 83 -3.66 8.65 15.08
C SER A 83 -4.19 10.04 14.75
N PRO A 84 -3.39 11.13 14.88
CA PRO A 84 -3.88 12.47 14.54
C PRO A 84 -4.22 12.63 13.06
N GLN A 85 -3.49 11.96 12.16
CA GLN A 85 -3.79 11.98 10.73
C GLN A 85 -5.06 11.18 10.41
N LEU A 86 -5.25 10.04 11.07
CA LEU A 86 -6.46 9.22 10.93
C LEU A 86 -7.69 9.99 11.39
N GLU A 87 -7.67 10.59 12.59
CA GLU A 87 -8.77 11.41 13.12
C GLU A 87 -9.16 12.53 12.15
N ARG A 88 -8.19 13.28 11.61
CA ARG A 88 -8.45 14.34 10.63
C ARG A 88 -9.07 13.81 9.33
N VAL A 89 -8.72 12.60 8.91
CA VAL A 89 -9.31 11.97 7.72
C VAL A 89 -10.73 11.51 8.05
N ASP A 90 -10.94 10.89 9.21
CA ASP A 90 -12.24 10.43 9.66
C ASP A 90 -13.23 11.58 9.82
N ASP A 91 -12.81 12.72 10.39
CA ASP A 91 -13.60 13.95 10.46
C ASP A 91 -14.05 14.42 9.07
N LYS A 92 -13.13 14.42 8.10
CA LYS A 92 -13.45 14.79 6.71
C LYS A 92 -14.40 13.79 6.07
N LEU A 93 -14.21 12.49 6.30
CA LEU A 93 -15.09 11.45 5.79
C LEU A 93 -16.50 11.56 6.40
N ALA A 94 -16.62 11.92 7.68
CA ALA A 94 -17.90 12.13 8.35
C ALA A 94 -18.70 13.31 7.76
N LEU A 95 -18.02 14.30 7.15
CA LEU A 95 -18.66 15.40 6.43
C LEU A 95 -19.12 15.02 5.00
N LEU A 96 -18.66 13.87 4.47
CA LEU A 96 -19.03 13.40 3.14
C LEU A 96 -20.24 12.44 3.19
N PRO A 97 -20.95 12.26 2.06
CA PRO A 97 -22.03 11.28 1.99
C PRO A 97 -21.55 9.88 2.31
N HIS A 98 -22.26 9.16 3.18
CA HIS A 98 -21.97 7.77 3.54
C HIS A 98 -21.93 6.82 2.32
N SER A 99 -22.63 7.15 1.24
CA SER A 99 -22.56 6.40 -0.03
C SER A 99 -22.69 7.35 -1.22
N VAL A 100 -21.74 7.25 -2.15
CA VAL A 100 -21.80 7.96 -3.43
C VAL A 100 -22.48 7.06 -4.46
N ARG A 101 -23.73 7.38 -4.83
CA ARG A 101 -24.44 6.73 -5.93
C ARG A 101 -24.47 7.65 -7.14
N ARG A 102 -24.10 7.15 -8.32
CA ARG A 102 -24.45 7.85 -9.56
C ARG A 102 -25.97 7.81 -9.68
N ARG A 103 -26.63 8.96 -9.72
CA ARG A 103 -27.99 9.01 -10.25
C ARG A 103 -27.91 8.52 -11.70
N ALA A 104 -28.62 7.44 -12.02
CA ALA A 104 -28.96 7.17 -13.42
C ALA A 104 -29.64 8.43 -13.91
N SER A 105 -29.08 9.03 -14.98
CA SER A 105 -29.55 10.22 -15.69
C SER A 105 -30.96 10.63 -15.24
N GLN A 106 -31.01 11.57 -14.31
CA GLN A 106 -32.24 12.30 -14.08
C GLN A 106 -32.39 13.11 -15.36
N GLU A 107 -33.20 12.62 -16.30
CA GLU A 107 -33.74 13.43 -17.37
C GLU A 107 -34.30 14.67 -16.68
N VAL A 108 -33.58 15.77 -16.83
CA VAL A 108 -34.08 17.08 -16.47
C VAL A 108 -35.19 17.30 -17.48
N ASN A 109 -36.44 17.03 -17.08
CA ASN A 109 -37.59 17.50 -17.85
C ASN A 109 -37.64 19.01 -17.62
N ASP A 110 -36.95 19.72 -18.51
CA ASP A 110 -36.99 21.18 -18.57
C ASP A 110 -38.27 21.56 -19.32
N ASP A 111 -39.40 21.46 -18.62
CA ASP A 111 -40.73 21.88 -19.12
C ASP A 111 -41.03 23.33 -18.71
N PHE A 112 -40.04 24.23 -18.83
CA PHE A 112 -40.18 25.68 -18.65
C PHE A 112 -40.00 26.44 -19.96
#